data_AF-A0A3A0B2A2-F1
#
_entry.id   AF-A0A3A0B2A2-F1
#
_cell.length_a   1.000
_cell.length_b   1.000
_cell.length_c   1.000
_cell.angle_alpha   90.00
_cell.angle_beta   90.00
_cell.angle_gamma   90.00
#
_symmetry.space_group_name_H-M   'P 1'
#
loop_
_entity.id
_entity.type
_entity.pdbx_description
1 polymer ?
#
loop_
_entity_poly.entity_id
_entity_poly.type
_entity_poly.pdbx_seq_one_letter_code
_entity_poly.pdbx_strand_id
1 'polypeptide(L)'
;MIGKIKNKLKEVNNRNLEQKRSDELYAIGALFDTPDEIMDAAGKTTEAGYEEFDVNTPYPVHGMDQAMKLKNTMVGKTTFIFGFLGTTAALLMIGWMSGIDYQNIIGGKPFFAIPPAIPITFELTVLLGGLATAGLMLTLFNRLPWINNPLHDTNYIKQTASDKFGLVIYAKDKNFNIATVEGFLQSIGGKSIEKINFFEVREDRVRTPIFDFKFIALLAVVTVVTAVTAYGILRYVLFLPPFDFMWKQEKVLPQEKSTFFADGFSMRPPVEGTVSRGYIPYEYQGLPDSVVTLLANPLPINAEVLAKGKQRFDTYCSPCHGYYGEGDSRLRGQFPNPPSLHTDKVRQWADGNIYHVITNGQNVMSSYAKQISRDDRWAIVHYIRALQRALNAKDEDLN
;
A
#
# COMPACT_ATOMS: atom_id res chain seq x y z
N MET A 1 -31.49 34.44 26.20
CA MET A 1 -30.90 33.08 26.18
C MET A 1 -29.37 33.13 26.18
N ILE A 2 -28.74 33.87 25.25
CA ILE A 2 -27.28 34.00 25.11
C ILE A 2 -26.59 34.61 26.36
N GLY A 3 -27.19 35.61 27.01
CA GLY A 3 -26.65 36.20 28.25
C GLY A 3 -26.63 35.26 29.45
N LYS A 4 -27.67 34.42 29.59
CA LYS A 4 -27.71 33.36 30.63
C LYS A 4 -26.65 32.29 30.35
N ILE A 5 -26.41 31.95 29.09
CA ILE A 5 -25.35 31.00 28.69
C ILE A 5 -23.96 31.59 28.97
N LYS A 6 -23.71 32.87 28.64
CA LYS A 6 -22.44 33.57 28.96
C LYS A 6 -22.16 33.62 30.47
N ASN A 7 -23.16 33.94 31.29
CA ASN A 7 -22.99 33.96 32.74
C ASN A 7 -22.77 32.57 33.32
N LYS A 8 -23.48 31.56 32.80
CA LYS A 8 -23.30 30.16 33.22
C LYS A 8 -21.94 29.61 32.78
N LEU A 9 -21.44 30.02 31.61
CA LEU A 9 -20.08 29.73 31.14
C LEU A 9 -19.03 30.41 32.04
N LYS A 10 -19.24 31.67 32.44
CA LYS A 10 -18.36 32.35 33.42
C LYS A 10 -18.37 31.67 34.79
N GLU A 11 -19.53 31.24 35.29
CA GLU A 11 -19.65 30.48 36.54
C GLU A 11 -18.94 29.12 36.45
N VAL A 12 -19.05 28.41 35.33
CA VAL A 12 -18.34 27.14 35.10
C VAL A 12 -16.83 27.37 34.98
N ASN A 13 -16.41 28.45 34.31
CA ASN A 13 -15.00 28.81 34.20
C ASN A 13 -14.41 29.18 35.57
N ASN A 14 -15.17 29.91 36.40
CA ASN A 14 -14.72 30.32 37.74
C ASN A 14 -14.79 29.20 38.79
N ARG A 15 -15.58 28.13 38.59
CA ARG A 15 -15.56 26.95 39.47
C ARG A 15 -14.31 26.07 39.31
N ASN A 16 -13.60 26.21 38.18
CA ASN A 16 -12.40 25.45 37.84
C ASN A 16 -11.10 26.23 38.08
N LEU A 17 -11.16 27.46 38.60
CA LEU A 17 -9.99 28.31 38.77
C LEU A 17 -9.65 28.40 40.27
N GLU A 18 -8.41 27.97 40.56
CA GLU A 18 -7.76 27.83 41.87
C GLU A 18 -8.10 26.52 42.61
N GLN A 19 -7.62 25.40 42.05
CA GLN A 19 -7.33 24.24 42.88
C GLN A 19 -6.34 24.67 43.98
N LYS A 20 -6.77 24.57 45.24
CA LYS A 20 -5.89 24.82 46.38
C LYS A 20 -4.74 23.83 46.34
N ARG A 21 -3.53 24.30 46.63
CA ARG A 21 -2.32 23.47 46.75
C ARG A 21 -2.09 23.12 48.22
N SER A 22 -1.56 21.93 48.47
CA SER A 22 -1.14 21.50 49.79
C SER A 22 0.20 22.14 50.18
N ASP A 23 0.63 21.92 51.41
CA ASP A 23 1.97 22.28 51.88
C ASP A 23 3.05 21.25 51.48
N GLU A 24 2.65 20.13 50.87
CA GLU A 24 3.56 19.07 50.44
C GLU A 24 4.23 19.46 49.11
N LEU A 25 5.55 19.58 49.13
CA LEU A 25 6.34 19.97 47.97
C LEU A 25 6.41 18.81 46.95
N TYR A 26 6.06 19.11 45.71
CA TYR A 26 6.14 18.17 44.59
C TYR A 26 7.47 18.32 43.83
N ALA A 27 7.86 19.55 43.53
CA ALA A 27 9.07 19.86 42.76
C ALA A 27 9.51 21.32 42.91
N ILE A 28 10.72 21.64 42.47
CA ILE A 28 11.20 23.01 42.31
C ILE A 28 11.55 23.21 40.83
N GLY A 29 10.91 24.20 40.21
CA GLY A 29 11.10 24.53 38.79
C GLY A 29 11.85 25.83 38.60
N ALA A 30 12.69 25.92 37.57
CA ALA A 30 13.41 27.13 37.17
C ALA A 30 13.15 27.44 35.69
N LEU A 31 12.95 28.72 35.37
CA LEU A 31 12.78 29.20 33.98
C LEU A 31 14.08 29.78 33.40
N PHE A 32 14.23 29.58 32.09
CA PHE A 32 15.31 30.05 31.23
C PHE A 32 14.72 30.72 29.99
N ASP A 33 15.48 31.61 29.36
CA ASP A 33 14.98 32.40 28.22
C ASP A 33 15.35 31.81 26.86
N THR A 34 16.41 31.00 26.79
CA THR A 34 16.94 30.50 25.53
C THR A 34 17.12 28.98 25.52
N PRO A 35 17.10 28.35 24.33
CA PRO A 35 17.37 26.91 24.18
C PRO A 35 18.76 26.50 24.66
N ASP A 36 19.76 27.37 24.45
CA ASP A 36 21.15 27.07 24.83
C ASP A 36 21.31 27.06 26.36
N GLU A 37 20.64 28.00 27.06
CA GLU A 37 20.62 28.06 28.51
C GLU A 37 20.03 26.77 29.12
N ILE A 38 18.89 26.30 28.62
CA ILE A 38 18.26 25.08 29.15
C ILE A 38 19.05 23.81 28.82
N MET A 39 19.71 23.76 27.66
CA MET A 39 20.57 22.64 27.27
C MET A 39 21.77 22.49 28.21
N ASP A 40 22.46 23.60 28.50
CA ASP A 40 23.57 23.62 29.46
C ASP A 40 23.09 23.29 30.89
N ALA A 41 21.94 23.85 31.30
CA ALA A 41 21.33 23.55 32.59
C ALA A 41 20.96 22.06 32.75
N ALA A 42 20.42 21.41 31.72
CA ALA A 42 20.10 19.98 31.73
C ALA A 42 21.35 19.10 31.85
N GLY A 43 22.43 19.46 31.14
CA GLY A 43 23.73 18.78 31.26
C GLY A 43 24.29 18.89 32.67
N LYS A 44 24.35 20.10 33.23
CA LYS A 44 24.81 20.36 34.60
C LYS A 44 23.97 19.65 35.66
N THR A 45 22.66 19.57 35.46
CA THR A 45 21.74 18.86 36.38
C THR A 45 22.05 17.36 36.40
N THR A 46 22.36 16.79 35.23
CA THR A 46 22.78 15.39 35.11
C THR A 46 24.16 15.15 35.74
N GLU A 47 25.11 16.07 35.56
CA GLU A 47 26.45 16.01 36.16
C GLU A 47 26.42 16.15 37.69
N ALA A 48 25.48 16.95 38.22
CA ALA A 48 25.21 17.09 39.64
C ALA A 48 24.58 15.84 40.27
N GLY A 49 24.20 14.84 39.47
CA GLY A 49 23.71 13.54 39.95
C GLY A 49 22.23 13.50 40.34
N TYR A 50 21.42 14.45 39.85
CA TYR A 50 19.97 14.35 39.96
C TYR A 50 19.44 13.35 38.91
N GLU A 51 18.61 12.40 39.34
CA GLU A 51 18.02 11.35 38.49
C GLU A 51 16.54 11.60 38.20
N GLU A 52 15.82 12.25 39.14
CA GLU A 52 14.39 12.55 39.04
C GLU A 52 14.20 14.04 38.73
N PHE A 53 14.51 14.42 37.48
CA PHE A 53 14.26 15.76 36.94
C PHE A 53 13.69 15.67 35.52
N ASP A 54 13.07 16.75 35.05
CA ASP A 54 12.50 16.86 33.71
C ASP A 54 12.72 18.26 33.13
N VAL A 55 12.61 18.36 31.81
CA VAL A 55 12.81 19.61 31.05
C VAL A 55 11.57 19.87 30.21
N ASN A 56 10.90 20.99 30.48
CA ASN A 56 9.65 21.37 29.81
C ASN A 56 9.92 22.49 28.83
N THR A 57 9.68 22.23 27.55
CA THR A 57 9.99 23.14 26.45
C THR A 57 8.77 23.28 25.53
N PRO A 58 8.57 24.44 24.89
CA PRO A 58 7.42 24.66 24.01
C PRO A 58 7.55 23.90 22.67
N TYR A 59 8.75 23.45 22.34
CA TYR A 59 9.06 22.66 21.14
C TYR A 59 10.26 21.75 21.39
N PRO A 60 10.47 20.70 20.56
CA PRO A 60 11.59 19.79 20.72
C PRO A 60 12.94 20.50 20.55
N VAL A 61 13.77 20.50 21.59
CA VAL A 61 15.15 20.99 21.55
C VAL A 61 16.08 19.84 21.18
N HIS A 62 16.80 19.97 20.06
CA HIS A 62 17.69 18.92 19.57
C HIS A 62 18.89 18.71 20.50
N GLY A 63 19.18 17.45 20.83
CA GLY A 63 20.27 17.06 21.72
C GLY A 63 19.90 17.01 23.21
N MET A 64 18.66 17.38 23.57
CA MET A 64 18.19 17.34 24.96
C MET A 64 18.26 15.92 25.56
N ASP A 65 18.01 14.89 24.75
CA ASP A 65 18.15 13.49 25.11
C ASP A 65 19.59 13.13 25.53
N GLN A 66 20.60 13.67 24.84
CA GLN A 66 22.00 13.50 25.18
C GLN A 66 22.38 14.29 26.43
N ALA A 67 21.90 15.53 26.56
CA ALA A 67 22.16 16.38 27.72
C ALA A 67 21.59 15.78 29.02
N MET A 68 20.37 15.22 28.94
CA MET A 68 19.70 14.52 30.05
C MET A 68 20.15 13.06 30.21
N LYS A 69 21.01 12.55 29.33
CA LYS A 69 21.44 11.14 29.26
C LYS A 69 20.27 10.15 29.29
N LEU A 70 19.21 10.44 28.52
CA LEU A 70 18.03 9.60 28.44
C LEU A 70 18.33 8.26 27.76
N LYS A 71 17.59 7.23 28.17
CA LYS A 71 17.66 5.90 27.55
C LYS A 71 16.88 5.90 26.23
N ASN A 72 17.30 5.04 25.31
CA ASN A 72 16.57 4.81 24.06
C ASN A 72 15.11 4.41 24.32
N THR A 73 14.21 5.02 23.55
CA THR A 73 12.77 4.76 23.69
C THR A 73 12.42 3.34 23.21
N MET A 74 11.35 2.76 23.78
CA MET A 74 10.85 1.44 23.38
C MET A 74 9.85 1.51 22.22
N VAL A 75 9.51 2.72 21.75
CA VAL A 75 8.45 2.95 20.75
C VAL A 75 8.71 2.16 19.46
N GLY A 76 9.91 2.24 18.90
CA GLY A 76 10.24 1.54 17.66
C GLY A 76 10.18 0.01 17.78
N LYS A 77 10.61 -0.54 18.92
CA LYS A 77 10.52 -1.99 19.19
C LYS A 77 9.06 -2.44 19.28
N THR A 78 8.23 -1.64 19.95
CA THR A 78 6.78 -1.88 20.03
C THR A 78 6.14 -1.89 18.66
N THR A 79 6.41 -0.89 17.81
CA THR A 79 5.87 -0.82 16.44
C THR A 79 6.26 -2.07 15.65
N PHE A 80 7.52 -2.50 15.74
CA PHE A 80 8.01 -3.69 15.05
C PHE A 80 7.28 -4.96 15.49
N ILE A 81 7.13 -5.17 16.81
CA ILE A 81 6.46 -6.36 17.37
C ILE A 81 5.01 -6.42 16.91
N PHE A 82 4.25 -5.33 17.04
CA PHE A 82 2.83 -5.32 16.67
C PHE A 82 2.62 -5.35 15.15
N GLY A 83 3.51 -4.75 14.37
CA GLY A 83 3.53 -4.90 12.91
C GLY A 83 3.77 -6.35 12.51
N PHE A 84 4.76 -7.02 13.10
CA PHE A 84 5.05 -8.43 12.84
C PHE A 84 3.88 -9.36 13.22
N LEU A 85 3.23 -9.07 14.36
CA LEU A 85 1.99 -9.76 14.75
C LEU A 85 0.87 -9.55 13.71
N GLY A 86 0.73 -8.33 13.18
CA GLY A 86 -0.23 -8.03 12.12
C GLY A 86 0.06 -8.78 10.82
N THR A 87 1.31 -8.82 10.38
CA THR A 87 1.73 -9.61 9.21
C THR A 87 1.39 -11.09 9.41
N THR A 88 1.75 -11.64 10.57
CA THR A 88 1.53 -13.04 10.91
C THR A 88 0.04 -13.37 10.96
N ALA A 89 -0.75 -12.53 11.62
CA ALA A 89 -2.20 -12.69 11.72
C ALA A 89 -2.87 -12.68 10.34
N ALA A 90 -2.48 -11.77 9.45
CA ALA A 90 -3.04 -11.70 8.10
C ALA A 90 -2.72 -12.97 7.29
N LEU A 91 -1.46 -13.40 7.28
CA LEU A 91 -1.06 -14.59 6.52
C LEU A 91 -1.70 -15.87 7.05
N LEU A 92 -1.80 -16.02 8.38
CA LEU A 92 -2.49 -17.15 9.00
C LEU A 92 -3.99 -17.13 8.70
N MET A 93 -4.64 -15.97 8.81
CA MET A 93 -6.06 -15.81 8.52
C MET A 93 -6.37 -16.15 7.05
N ILE A 94 -5.64 -15.56 6.10
CA ILE A 94 -5.85 -15.79 4.66
C ILE A 94 -5.51 -17.24 4.31
N GLY A 95 -4.39 -17.75 4.82
CA GLY A 95 -3.95 -19.13 4.61
C GLY A 95 -4.95 -20.15 5.14
N TRP A 96 -5.53 -19.90 6.32
CA TRP A 96 -6.58 -20.73 6.88
C TRP A 96 -7.86 -20.68 6.04
N MET A 97 -8.40 -19.48 5.82
CA MET A 97 -9.71 -19.32 5.17
C MET A 97 -9.71 -19.80 3.72
N SER A 98 -8.70 -19.40 2.95
CA SER A 98 -8.62 -19.71 1.52
C SER A 98 -7.95 -21.06 1.24
N GLY A 99 -6.99 -21.46 2.09
CA GLY A 99 -6.19 -22.66 1.89
C GLY A 99 -6.73 -23.92 2.56
N ILE A 100 -7.50 -23.80 3.65
CA ILE A 100 -7.91 -24.96 4.47
C ILE A 100 -9.44 -25.02 4.62
N ASP A 101 -10.05 -23.97 5.17
CA ASP A 101 -11.45 -24.00 5.62
C ASP A 101 -12.44 -24.06 4.45
N TYR A 102 -12.36 -23.10 3.53
CA TYR A 102 -13.31 -23.01 2.41
C TYR A 102 -12.60 -22.72 1.09
N GLN A 103 -12.06 -23.79 0.51
CA GLN A 103 -11.33 -23.78 -0.75
C GLN A 103 -12.25 -23.48 -1.94
N ASN A 104 -12.20 -22.24 -2.43
CA ASN A 104 -12.92 -21.81 -3.63
C ASN A 104 -12.00 -21.74 -4.85
N ILE A 105 -12.45 -22.32 -5.96
CA ILE A 105 -11.74 -22.24 -7.24
C ILE A 105 -12.12 -20.92 -7.93
N ILE A 106 -11.29 -19.89 -7.74
CA ILE A 106 -11.50 -18.55 -8.31
C ILE A 106 -10.44 -18.28 -9.38
N GLY A 107 -10.86 -18.29 -10.65
CA GLY A 107 -9.99 -17.97 -11.78
C GLY A 107 -8.80 -18.93 -11.96
N GLY A 108 -8.90 -20.17 -11.46
CA GLY A 108 -7.86 -21.21 -11.58
C GLY A 108 -6.60 -20.95 -10.75
N LYS A 109 -6.63 -19.99 -9.81
CA LYS A 109 -5.50 -19.68 -8.93
C LYS A 109 -5.31 -20.77 -7.86
N PRO A 110 -4.08 -20.98 -7.36
CA PRO A 110 -3.87 -21.84 -6.20
C PRO A 110 -4.64 -21.32 -4.99
N PHE A 111 -5.10 -22.23 -4.13
CA PHE A 111 -5.93 -21.90 -2.96
C PHE A 111 -5.27 -20.90 -2.00
N PHE A 112 -3.93 -20.90 -1.92
CA PHE A 112 -3.18 -19.85 -1.27
C PHE A 112 -2.23 -19.18 -2.27
N ALA A 113 -2.61 -18.00 -2.75
CA ALA A 113 -1.81 -17.19 -3.65
C ALA A 113 -1.21 -16.00 -2.89
N ILE A 114 0.11 -15.88 -2.86
CA ILE A 114 0.82 -14.77 -2.19
C ILE A 114 0.52 -13.40 -2.82
N PRO A 115 0.54 -13.20 -4.15
CA PRO A 115 0.34 -11.88 -4.74
C PRO A 115 -0.94 -11.15 -4.29
N PRO A 116 -2.13 -11.79 -4.27
CA PRO A 116 -3.34 -11.13 -3.76
C PRO A 116 -3.39 -10.99 -2.23
N ALA A 117 -2.58 -11.75 -1.47
CA ALA A 117 -2.53 -11.62 -0.01
C ALA A 117 -1.72 -10.38 0.44
N ILE A 118 -0.73 -9.95 -0.36
CA ILE A 118 0.18 -8.85 0.00
C ILE A 118 -0.54 -7.56 0.40
N PRO A 119 -1.52 -7.03 -0.38
CA PRO A 119 -2.18 -5.78 0.01
C PRO A 119 -2.89 -5.87 1.37
N ILE A 120 -3.57 -7.00 1.63
CA ILE A 120 -4.29 -7.20 2.89
C ILE A 120 -3.32 -7.34 4.05
N THR A 121 -2.24 -8.11 3.86
CA THR A 121 -1.18 -8.26 4.85
C THR A 121 -0.54 -6.92 5.16
N PHE A 122 -0.19 -6.13 4.14
CA PHE A 122 0.40 -4.80 4.30
C PHE A 122 -0.49 -3.88 5.15
N GLU A 123 -1.78 -3.79 4.82
CA GLU A 123 -2.72 -2.94 5.57
C GLU A 123 -2.84 -3.39 7.03
N LEU A 124 -2.93 -4.69 7.30
CA LEU A 124 -3.04 -5.19 8.68
C LEU A 124 -1.76 -4.95 9.49
N THR A 125 -0.59 -5.09 8.86
CA THR A 125 0.70 -4.75 9.45
C THR A 125 0.75 -3.27 9.86
N VAL A 126 0.39 -2.36 8.95
CA VAL A 126 0.41 -0.92 9.20
C VAL A 126 -0.63 -0.54 10.26
N LEU A 127 -1.83 -1.12 10.19
CA LEU A 127 -2.91 -0.87 11.13
C LEU A 127 -2.54 -1.27 12.57
N LEU A 128 -2.10 -2.51 12.78
CA LEU A 128 -1.75 -2.98 14.12
C LEU A 128 -0.48 -2.31 14.66
N GLY A 129 0.52 -2.08 13.81
CA GLY A 129 1.73 -1.34 14.17
C GLY A 129 1.39 0.09 14.61
N GLY A 130 0.61 0.82 13.82
CA GLY A 130 0.21 2.21 14.10
C GLY A 130 -0.66 2.34 15.35
N LEU A 131 -1.74 1.56 15.44
CA LEU A 131 -2.68 1.63 16.57
C LEU A 131 -2.03 1.23 17.89
N ALA A 132 -1.23 0.16 17.91
CA ALA A 132 -0.54 -0.26 19.12
C ALA A 132 0.49 0.76 19.57
N THR A 133 1.27 1.31 18.63
CA THR A 133 2.27 2.34 18.94
C THR A 133 1.62 3.58 19.54
N ALA A 134 0.57 4.12 18.89
CA ALA A 134 -0.15 5.28 19.38
C ALA A 134 -0.80 4.99 20.75
N GLY A 135 -1.49 3.85 20.88
CA GLY A 135 -2.14 3.47 22.12
C GLY A 135 -1.18 3.34 23.29
N LEU A 136 -0.04 2.67 23.10
CA LEU A 136 0.98 2.46 24.14
C LEU A 136 1.76 3.73 24.45
N MET A 137 2.04 4.57 23.45
CA MET A 137 2.64 5.90 23.65
C MET A 137 1.74 6.77 24.54
N LEU A 138 0.45 6.85 24.21
CA LEU A 138 -0.51 7.65 24.97
C LEU A 138 -0.67 7.11 26.40
N THR A 139 -0.79 5.80 26.58
CA THR A 139 -1.18 5.21 27.87
C THR A 139 0.01 4.79 28.74
N LEU A 140 0.92 3.95 28.27
CA LEU A 140 1.95 3.36 29.12
C LEU A 140 3.22 4.21 29.19
N PHE A 141 3.68 4.74 28.07
CA PHE A 141 4.95 5.46 27.99
C PHE A 141 4.83 6.89 28.52
N ASN A 142 3.88 7.66 28.00
CA ASN A 142 3.74 9.09 28.36
C ASN A 142 2.64 9.33 29.39
N ARG A 143 1.77 8.34 29.65
CA ARG A 143 0.68 8.45 30.63
C ARG A 143 -0.20 9.70 30.42
N LEU A 144 -0.42 10.09 29.17
CA LEU A 144 -1.14 11.31 28.81
C LEU A 144 -2.60 11.38 29.29
N PRO A 145 -3.36 10.26 29.37
CA PRO A 145 -4.69 10.29 29.96
C PRO A 145 -4.73 10.69 31.45
N TRP A 146 -3.57 10.77 32.14
CA TRP A 146 -3.47 11.27 33.51
C TRP A 146 -3.31 12.81 33.53
N ILE A 147 -4.44 13.52 33.51
CA ILE A 147 -4.53 14.99 33.53
C ILE A 147 -4.29 15.64 34.91
N ASN A 148 -3.89 14.87 35.93
CA ASN A 148 -3.76 15.36 37.32
C ASN A 148 -2.31 15.61 37.76
N ASN A 149 -1.45 16.08 36.85
CA ASN A 149 -0.07 16.40 37.19
C ASN A 149 0.01 17.71 38.01
N PRO A 150 0.67 17.74 39.18
CA PRO A 150 0.83 18.95 40.00
C PRO A 150 1.52 20.13 39.29
N LEU A 151 2.24 19.90 38.20
CA LEU A 151 2.79 20.98 37.36
C LEU A 151 1.69 21.80 36.67
N HIS A 152 0.51 21.22 36.42
CA HIS A 152 -0.59 21.95 35.78
C HIS A 152 -1.01 23.17 36.60
N ASP A 153 -1.51 24.19 35.91
CA ASP A 153 -1.95 25.47 36.46
C ASP A 153 -0.88 26.32 37.19
N THR A 154 0.38 25.89 37.25
CA THR A 154 1.52 26.70 37.74
C THR A 154 1.86 27.85 36.78
N ASN A 155 2.51 28.90 37.28
CA ASN A 155 3.03 29.96 36.41
C ASN A 155 4.22 29.45 35.60
N TYR A 156 5.02 28.55 36.16
CA TYR A 156 6.06 27.79 35.49
C TYR A 156 5.54 27.12 34.21
N ILE A 157 4.54 26.22 34.28
CA ILE A 157 4.09 25.46 33.10
C ILE A 157 3.42 26.35 32.04
N LYS A 158 2.73 27.42 32.47
CA LYS A 158 2.09 28.38 31.56
C LYS A 158 3.12 29.11 30.70
N GLN A 159 4.27 29.43 31.29
CA GLN A 159 5.36 30.10 30.58
C GLN A 159 6.13 29.12 29.69
N THR A 160 6.39 27.89 30.14
CA THR A 160 7.09 26.89 29.33
C THR A 160 6.28 26.39 28.13
N ALA A 161 4.95 26.43 28.22
CA ALA A 161 4.07 26.14 27.09
C ALA A 161 3.98 27.29 26.06
N SER A 162 4.50 28.48 26.39
CA SER A 162 4.41 29.68 25.55
C SER A 162 5.75 30.02 24.90
N ASP A 163 6.71 30.49 25.70
CA ASP A 163 7.95 31.12 25.19
C ASP A 163 9.19 30.88 26.06
N LYS A 164 9.05 30.31 27.27
CA LYS A 164 10.16 30.01 28.17
C LYS A 164 10.58 28.55 28.13
N PHE A 165 11.75 28.26 28.69
CA PHE A 165 12.26 26.90 28.84
C PHE A 165 12.36 26.59 30.33
N GLY A 166 11.88 25.43 30.75
CA GLY A 166 11.83 25.08 32.17
C GLY A 166 12.63 23.83 32.50
N LEU A 167 13.31 23.86 33.63
CA LEU A 167 13.90 22.68 34.27
C LEU A 167 13.22 22.46 35.62
N VAL A 168 12.81 21.23 35.92
CA VAL A 168 12.15 20.88 37.17
C VAL A 168 12.83 19.69 37.83
N ILE A 169 13.17 19.83 39.12
CA ILE A 169 13.73 18.75 39.94
C ILE A 169 12.65 18.29 40.92
N TYR A 170 12.30 17.00 40.88
CA TYR A 170 11.22 16.44 41.70
C TYR A 170 11.67 16.16 43.14
N ALA A 171 10.78 16.38 44.10
CA ALA A 171 11.04 16.11 45.52
C ALA A 171 11.30 14.63 45.84
N LYS A 172 10.99 13.73 44.89
CA LYS A 172 11.26 12.29 44.96
C LYS A 172 12.74 11.94 44.76
N ASP A 173 13.55 12.86 44.22
CA ASP A 173 14.97 12.61 44.01
C ASP A 173 15.70 12.30 45.33
N LYS A 174 16.65 11.36 45.31
CA LYS A 174 17.39 10.95 46.52
C LYS A 174 18.28 12.06 47.08
N ASN A 175 18.77 12.93 46.21
CA ASN A 175 19.64 14.06 46.56
C ASN A 175 18.83 15.34 46.79
N PHE A 176 17.51 15.24 46.93
CA PHE A 176 16.64 16.40 47.04
C PHE A 176 16.75 17.06 48.42
N ASN A 177 17.19 18.31 48.43
CA ASN A 177 17.05 19.22 49.56
C ASN A 177 16.65 20.60 49.05
N ILE A 178 15.63 21.21 49.65
CA ILE A 178 15.04 22.47 49.20
C ILE A 178 16.12 23.56 49.01
N ALA A 179 16.94 23.81 50.03
CA ALA A 179 17.94 24.89 49.98
C ALA A 179 19.04 24.60 48.96
N THR A 180 19.50 23.34 48.88
CA THR A 180 20.52 22.91 47.91
C THR A 180 20.02 23.03 46.48
N VAL A 181 18.78 22.60 46.21
CA VAL A 181 18.16 22.62 44.88
C VAL A 181 17.89 24.06 44.44
N GLU A 182 17.38 24.93 45.33
CA GLU A 182 17.19 26.34 45.00
C GLU A 182 18.53 27.02 44.66
N GLY A 183 19.56 26.82 45.49
CA GLY A 183 20.89 27.37 45.24
C GLY A 183 21.53 26.82 43.97
N PHE A 184 21.31 25.53 43.68
CA PHE A 184 21.77 24.90 42.44
C PHE A 184 21.07 25.46 41.21
N LEU A 185 19.74 25.58 41.23
CA LEU A 185 18.98 26.15 40.12
C LEU A 185 19.36 27.60 39.83
N GLN A 186 19.68 28.38 40.87
CA GLN A 186 20.24 29.73 40.70
C GLN A 186 21.64 29.71 40.07
N SER A 187 22.51 28.80 40.51
CA SER A 187 23.90 28.74 40.04
C SER A 187 24.02 28.33 38.57
N ILE A 188 23.06 27.54 38.06
CA ILE A 188 22.99 27.16 36.65
C ILE A 188 22.26 28.18 35.77
N GLY A 189 21.87 29.34 36.30
CA GLY A 189 21.28 30.44 35.53
C GLY A 189 19.76 30.51 35.53
N GLY A 190 19.07 29.81 36.45
CA GLY A 190 17.62 29.87 36.60
C GLY A 190 17.14 31.27 36.99
N LYS A 191 16.26 31.86 36.17
CA LYS A 191 15.80 33.26 36.30
C LYS A 191 14.60 33.41 37.23
N SER A 192 13.65 32.48 37.15
CA SER A 192 12.46 32.43 38.00
C SER A 192 12.33 31.05 38.60
N ILE A 193 12.46 30.96 39.93
CA ILE A 193 12.39 29.69 40.66
C ILE A 193 11.06 29.63 41.40
N GLU A 194 10.29 28.57 41.15
CA GLU A 194 8.96 28.34 41.73
C GLU A 194 8.95 27.01 42.48
N LYS A 195 8.49 27.04 43.74
CA LYS A 195 8.16 25.83 44.51
C LYS A 195 6.79 25.35 44.09
N ILE A 196 6.73 24.14 43.57
CA ILE A 196 5.49 23.54 43.07
C ILE A 196 5.05 22.51 44.10
N ASN A 197 3.92 22.74 44.73
CA ASN A 197 3.33 21.83 45.70
C ASN A 197 2.27 20.95 45.05
N PHE A 198 1.99 19.79 45.67
CA PHE A 198 0.87 18.94 45.30
C PHE A 198 -0.46 19.70 45.38
N PHE A 199 -1.46 19.23 44.62
CA PHE A 199 -2.83 19.70 44.82
C PHE A 199 -3.35 19.22 46.18
N GLU A 200 -4.09 20.08 46.89
CA GLU A 200 -4.86 19.66 48.05
C GLU A 200 -5.87 18.61 47.54
N VAL A 201 -5.76 17.37 48.04
CA VAL A 201 -6.62 16.28 47.60
C VAL A 201 -8.05 16.63 48.02
N ARG A 202 -8.81 17.16 47.07
CA ARG A 202 -10.27 17.27 47.18
C ARG A 202 -10.85 15.85 47.26
N GLU A 203 -11.37 15.48 48.42
CA GLU A 203 -12.09 14.19 48.64
C GLU A 203 -13.26 14.02 47.67
N ASP A 204 -13.80 15.13 47.13
CA ASP A 204 -14.69 15.14 45.98
C ASP A 204 -13.89 14.82 44.71
N ARG A 205 -13.54 13.53 44.58
CA ARG A 205 -13.09 12.91 43.33
C ARG A 205 -13.99 13.39 42.18
N VAL A 206 -13.54 14.40 41.43
CA VAL A 206 -13.91 14.54 40.03
C VAL A 206 -13.15 13.45 39.31
N ARG A 207 -13.57 12.20 39.52
CA ARG A 207 -13.46 11.17 38.50
C ARG A 207 -14.19 11.81 37.32
N THR A 208 -13.50 12.40 36.37
CA THR A 208 -14.04 12.52 35.02
C THR A 208 -14.18 11.07 34.58
N PRO A 209 -15.37 10.45 34.72
CA PRO A 209 -15.49 9.07 34.37
C PRO A 209 -15.28 9.07 32.86
N ILE A 210 -14.37 8.24 32.37
CA ILE A 210 -14.29 7.90 30.94
C ILE A 210 -15.69 7.46 30.43
N PHE A 211 -16.56 7.10 31.37
CA PHE A 211 -17.98 6.77 31.25
C PHE A 211 -18.95 7.86 31.74
N ASP A 212 -18.63 9.16 31.68
CA ASP A 212 -19.64 10.20 31.92
C ASP A 212 -20.82 9.93 30.99
N PHE A 213 -22.01 9.78 31.58
CA PHE A 213 -23.23 9.53 30.82
C PHE A 213 -23.41 10.55 29.70
N LYS A 214 -23.03 11.82 29.91
CA LYS A 214 -23.11 12.86 28.87
C LYS A 214 -22.15 12.60 27.71
N PHE A 215 -20.94 12.14 28.01
CA PHE A 215 -19.93 11.82 27.00
C PHE A 215 -20.29 10.54 26.23
N ILE A 216 -20.73 9.49 26.93
CA ILE A 216 -21.24 8.27 26.30
C ILE A 216 -22.47 8.58 25.44
N ALA A 217 -23.42 9.35 25.97
CA ALA A 217 -24.62 9.74 25.23
C ALA A 217 -24.25 10.53 23.98
N LEU A 218 -23.28 11.45 24.05
CA LEU A 218 -22.77 12.17 22.88
C LEU A 218 -22.15 11.20 21.86
N LEU A 219 -21.27 10.29 22.29
CA LEU A 219 -20.65 9.28 21.43
C LEU A 219 -21.70 8.39 20.76
N ALA A 220 -22.71 7.94 21.51
CA ALA A 220 -23.80 7.13 21.01
C ALA A 220 -24.62 7.92 19.98
N VAL A 221 -24.95 9.18 20.26
CA VAL A 221 -25.66 10.06 19.31
C VAL A 221 -24.83 10.26 18.05
N VAL A 222 -23.54 10.58 18.16
CA VAL A 222 -22.64 10.74 17.00
C VAL A 222 -22.60 9.44 16.20
N THR A 223 -22.47 8.29 16.85
CA THR A 223 -22.45 6.97 16.20
C THR A 223 -23.76 6.67 15.48
N VAL A 224 -24.91 6.93 16.11
CA VAL A 224 -26.22 6.74 15.49
C VAL A 224 -26.40 7.70 14.31
N VAL A 225 -26.03 8.97 14.47
CA VAL A 225 -26.12 9.96 13.40
C VAL A 225 -25.23 9.59 12.23
N THR A 226 -23.96 9.21 12.46
CA THR A 226 -23.05 8.79 11.39
C THR A 226 -23.52 7.50 10.74
N ALA A 227 -23.98 6.51 11.50
CA ALA A 227 -24.51 5.25 10.96
C ALA A 227 -25.79 5.47 10.14
N VAL A 228 -26.75 6.26 10.64
CA VAL A 228 -28.00 6.59 9.92
C VAL A 228 -27.69 7.42 8.68
N THR A 229 -26.77 8.38 8.76
CA THR A 229 -26.35 9.19 7.61
C THR A 229 -25.66 8.32 6.58
N ALA A 230 -24.70 7.50 6.98
CA ALA A 230 -24.00 6.58 6.09
C ALA A 230 -24.97 5.57 5.46
N TYR A 231 -25.86 4.97 6.26
CA TYR A 231 -26.91 4.09 5.75
C TYR A 231 -27.82 4.83 4.77
N GLY A 232 -28.25 6.06 5.08
CA GLY A 232 -29.09 6.87 4.22
C GLY A 232 -28.43 7.20 2.88
N ILE A 233 -27.14 7.56 2.92
CA ILE A 233 -26.33 7.81 1.73
C ILE A 233 -26.21 6.52 0.91
N LEU A 234 -25.77 5.44 1.54
CA LEU A 234 -25.52 4.17 0.86
C LEU A 234 -26.80 3.51 0.34
N ARG A 235 -27.94 3.65 1.02
CA ARG A 235 -29.21 3.00 0.69
C ARG A 235 -30.09 3.82 -0.25
N TYR A 236 -30.14 5.13 -0.06
CA TYR A 236 -31.05 6.00 -0.80
C TYR A 236 -30.31 6.89 -1.76
N VAL A 237 -29.31 7.66 -1.31
CA VAL A 237 -28.65 8.67 -2.16
C VAL A 237 -27.94 8.04 -3.35
N LEU A 238 -27.19 6.95 -3.14
CA LEU A 238 -26.50 6.23 -4.22
C LEU A 238 -27.45 5.53 -5.20
N PHE A 239 -28.72 5.34 -4.81
CA PHE A 239 -29.73 4.66 -5.61
C PHE A 239 -30.85 5.60 -6.07
N LEU A 240 -30.69 6.92 -5.91
CA LEU A 240 -31.58 7.92 -6.49
C LEU A 240 -31.27 8.06 -7.98
N PRO A 241 -32.28 8.07 -8.86
CA PRO A 241 -32.08 8.46 -10.25
C PRO A 241 -31.46 9.87 -10.33
N PRO A 242 -30.43 10.09 -11.16
CA PRO A 242 -29.98 9.17 -12.20
C PRO A 242 -28.97 8.13 -11.72
N PHE A 243 -28.39 8.17 -10.51
CA PHE A 243 -27.23 7.35 -10.09
C PHE A 243 -27.44 5.83 -10.13
N ASP A 244 -28.68 5.34 -10.12
CA ASP A 244 -28.98 3.91 -10.17
C ASP A 244 -28.90 3.31 -11.58
N PHE A 245 -28.85 4.11 -12.64
CA PHE A 245 -28.81 3.64 -14.04
C PHE A 245 -27.59 2.77 -14.39
N MET A 246 -26.46 2.98 -13.72
CA MET A 246 -25.25 2.15 -13.90
C MET A 246 -25.34 0.86 -13.09
N TRP A 247 -26.09 0.85 -11.99
CA TRP A 247 -26.24 -0.31 -11.13
C TRP A 247 -27.33 -1.25 -11.65
N LYS A 248 -28.49 -0.70 -11.99
CA LYS A 248 -29.66 -1.38 -12.53
C LYS A 248 -29.65 -1.25 -14.05
N GLN A 249 -28.88 -2.13 -14.67
CA GLN A 249 -28.96 -2.35 -16.10
C GLN A 249 -29.73 -3.63 -16.35
N GLU A 250 -30.52 -3.67 -17.42
CA GLU A 250 -31.05 -4.93 -17.94
C GLU A 250 -29.86 -5.76 -18.42
N LYS A 251 -29.40 -6.66 -17.55
CA LYS A 251 -28.29 -7.57 -17.81
C LYS A 251 -28.61 -8.92 -17.22
N VAL A 252 -28.07 -9.93 -17.87
CA VAL A 252 -28.03 -11.29 -17.31
C VAL A 252 -26.96 -11.32 -16.21
N LEU A 253 -27.31 -11.73 -15.00
CA LEU A 253 -26.32 -11.95 -13.95
C LEU A 253 -25.61 -13.30 -14.15
N PRO A 254 -24.28 -13.37 -13.98
CA PRO A 254 -23.57 -14.66 -13.99
C PRO A 254 -24.16 -15.60 -12.94
N GLN A 255 -24.43 -16.85 -13.35
CA GLN A 255 -25.02 -17.91 -12.50
C GLN A 255 -26.50 -17.73 -12.12
N GLU A 256 -27.19 -16.70 -12.64
CA GLU A 256 -28.63 -16.60 -12.51
C GLU A 256 -29.35 -17.48 -13.55
N LYS A 257 -30.43 -18.15 -13.11
CA LYS A 257 -31.24 -19.02 -13.97
C LYS A 257 -32.00 -18.18 -14.99
N SER A 258 -31.87 -18.51 -16.28
CA SER A 258 -32.70 -17.91 -17.33
C SER A 258 -34.12 -18.46 -17.28
N THR A 259 -35.10 -17.58 -17.41
CA THR A 259 -36.50 -17.93 -17.64
C THR A 259 -36.85 -18.05 -19.13
N PHE A 260 -35.93 -17.65 -20.02
CA PHE A 260 -36.13 -17.63 -21.47
C PHE A 260 -35.70 -18.94 -22.15
N PHE A 261 -34.55 -19.49 -21.76
CA PHE A 261 -34.04 -20.74 -22.33
C PHE A 261 -34.47 -21.97 -21.51
N ALA A 262 -34.86 -23.05 -22.19
CA ALA A 262 -35.42 -24.25 -21.57
C ALA A 262 -34.47 -24.99 -20.62
N ASP A 263 -33.16 -24.88 -20.85
CA ASP A 263 -32.10 -25.47 -20.03
C ASP A 263 -31.73 -24.62 -18.80
N GLY A 264 -32.35 -23.45 -18.64
CA GLY A 264 -32.16 -22.56 -17.50
C GLY A 264 -30.82 -21.82 -17.46
N PHE A 265 -29.91 -22.05 -18.42
CA PHE A 265 -28.69 -21.26 -18.51
C PHE A 265 -28.97 -19.91 -19.17
N SER A 266 -28.18 -18.90 -18.88
CA SER A 266 -28.34 -17.58 -19.51
C SER A 266 -27.21 -17.30 -20.50
N MET A 267 -25.98 -17.69 -20.14
CA MET A 267 -24.84 -17.75 -21.04
C MET A 267 -25.04 -18.85 -22.09
N ARG A 268 -24.91 -18.48 -23.37
CA ARG A 268 -24.95 -19.41 -24.50
C ARG A 268 -23.53 -19.65 -25.01
N PRO A 269 -23.14 -20.90 -25.32
CA PRO A 269 -21.98 -21.10 -26.17
C PRO A 269 -22.23 -20.41 -27.52
N PRO A 270 -21.19 -19.96 -28.23
CA PRO A 270 -21.32 -19.55 -29.61
C PRO A 270 -22.00 -20.67 -30.42
N VAL A 271 -22.84 -20.30 -31.37
CA VAL A 271 -23.45 -21.26 -32.30
C VAL A 271 -22.32 -22.03 -33.00
N GLU A 272 -22.49 -23.33 -33.22
CA GLU A 272 -21.50 -24.13 -33.92
C GLU A 272 -21.15 -23.51 -35.28
N GLY A 273 -19.86 -23.44 -35.61
CA GLY A 273 -19.38 -22.73 -36.80
C GLY A 273 -19.26 -21.21 -36.65
N THR A 274 -19.51 -20.63 -35.46
CA THR A 274 -19.26 -19.20 -35.22
C THR A 274 -17.77 -18.90 -35.34
N VAL A 275 -17.45 -17.90 -36.15
CA VAL A 275 -16.09 -17.39 -36.37
C VAL A 275 -15.96 -16.01 -35.74
N SER A 276 -14.88 -15.78 -34.99
CA SER A 276 -14.59 -14.45 -34.41
C SER A 276 -14.49 -13.37 -35.49
N ARG A 277 -15.00 -12.16 -35.22
CA ARG A 277 -14.88 -11.04 -36.16
C ARG A 277 -13.41 -10.77 -36.47
N GLY A 278 -13.07 -10.71 -37.76
CA GLY A 278 -11.69 -10.52 -38.24
C GLY A 278 -10.82 -11.79 -38.22
N TYR A 279 -11.36 -12.94 -37.81
CA TYR A 279 -10.70 -14.23 -37.93
C TYR A 279 -11.22 -14.94 -39.19
N ILE A 280 -10.30 -15.42 -40.03
CA ILE A 280 -10.65 -16.29 -41.16
C ILE A 280 -10.14 -17.68 -40.79
N PRO A 281 -11.03 -18.68 -40.62
CA PRO A 281 -10.63 -20.04 -40.30
C PRO A 281 -9.64 -20.57 -41.32
N TYR A 282 -8.65 -21.31 -40.84
CA TYR A 282 -7.72 -21.97 -41.73
C TYR A 282 -8.27 -23.36 -42.08
N GLU A 283 -8.74 -23.50 -43.32
CA GLU A 283 -9.45 -24.71 -43.81
C GLU A 283 -8.59 -25.98 -43.80
N TYR A 284 -7.26 -25.84 -43.77
CA TYR A 284 -6.31 -26.96 -43.81
C TYR A 284 -5.68 -27.27 -42.45
N GLN A 285 -6.35 -26.91 -41.35
CA GLN A 285 -5.85 -27.19 -40.01
C GLN A 285 -5.68 -28.70 -39.78
N GLY A 286 -4.48 -29.13 -39.41
CA GLY A 286 -4.16 -30.55 -39.14
C GLY A 286 -4.01 -31.46 -40.36
N LEU A 287 -4.19 -30.93 -41.58
CA LEU A 287 -3.89 -31.66 -42.81
C LEU A 287 -2.38 -31.62 -43.13
N PRO A 288 -1.83 -32.57 -43.92
CA PRO A 288 -0.44 -32.49 -44.38
C PRO A 288 -0.15 -31.26 -45.24
N ASP A 289 1.10 -30.79 -45.21
CA ASP A 289 1.58 -29.65 -46.01
C ASP A 289 1.43 -29.86 -47.53
N SER A 290 1.40 -31.12 -48.00
CA SER A 290 1.18 -31.50 -49.40
C SER A 290 -0.18 -31.08 -49.98
N VAL A 291 -1.17 -30.77 -49.12
CA VAL A 291 -2.52 -30.39 -49.55
C VAL A 291 -2.65 -28.90 -49.85
N VAL A 292 -1.68 -28.08 -49.45
CA VAL A 292 -1.78 -26.60 -49.44
C VAL A 292 -0.93 -25.95 -50.54
N THR A 293 -0.62 -26.70 -51.60
CA THR A 293 0.25 -26.26 -52.71
C THR A 293 -0.37 -25.15 -53.57
N LEU A 294 -1.69 -24.97 -53.52
CA LEU A 294 -2.43 -23.98 -54.32
C LEU A 294 -2.72 -22.66 -53.58
N LEU A 295 -2.36 -22.54 -52.30
CA LEU A 295 -2.65 -21.34 -51.52
C LEU A 295 -1.60 -20.26 -51.82
N ALA A 296 -2.00 -19.26 -52.60
CA ALA A 296 -1.18 -18.10 -52.90
C ALA A 296 -1.21 -17.06 -51.76
N ASN A 297 -0.12 -16.32 -51.61
CA ASN A 297 -0.05 -15.23 -50.66
C ASN A 297 -1.01 -14.10 -51.07
N PRO A 298 -2.04 -13.74 -50.28
CA PRO A 298 -3.03 -12.75 -50.65
C PRO A 298 -2.55 -11.30 -50.46
N LEU A 299 -1.40 -11.09 -49.81
CA LEU A 299 -0.90 -9.74 -49.52
C LEU A 299 -0.10 -9.18 -50.71
N PRO A 300 -0.23 -7.88 -51.03
CA PRO A 300 0.61 -7.25 -52.04
C PRO A 300 2.07 -7.23 -51.60
N ILE A 301 2.98 -7.40 -52.56
CA ILE A 301 4.42 -7.24 -52.33
C ILE A 301 4.74 -5.74 -52.37
N ASN A 302 4.87 -5.13 -51.19
CA ASN A 302 5.28 -3.73 -51.04
C ASN A 302 6.17 -3.55 -49.80
N ALA A 303 6.77 -2.36 -49.67
CA ALA A 303 7.72 -2.06 -48.60
C ALA A 303 7.11 -2.20 -47.19
N GLU A 304 5.84 -1.83 -47.01
CA GLU A 304 5.16 -1.91 -45.72
C GLU A 304 4.96 -3.37 -45.28
N VAL A 305 4.45 -4.22 -46.18
CA VAL A 305 4.23 -5.65 -45.92
C VAL A 305 5.56 -6.37 -45.67
N LEU A 306 6.61 -6.04 -46.44
CA LEU A 306 7.95 -6.60 -46.22
C LEU A 306 8.56 -6.15 -44.89
N ALA A 307 8.43 -4.88 -44.52
CA ALA A 307 8.92 -4.37 -43.23
C ALA A 307 8.20 -5.06 -42.06
N LYS A 308 6.88 -5.25 -42.18
CA LYS A 308 6.09 -6.00 -41.20
C LYS A 308 6.51 -7.46 -41.13
N GLY A 309 6.70 -8.10 -42.28
CA GLY A 309 7.21 -9.47 -42.41
C GLY A 309 8.56 -9.64 -41.72
N LYS A 310 9.50 -8.72 -41.97
CA LYS A 310 10.80 -8.67 -41.31
C LYS A 310 10.67 -8.58 -39.79
N GLN A 311 9.90 -7.61 -39.29
CA GLN A 311 9.71 -7.43 -37.85
C GLN A 311 9.20 -8.70 -37.18
N ARG A 312 8.22 -9.37 -37.81
CA ARG A 312 7.61 -10.59 -37.28
C ARG A 312 8.55 -11.79 -37.39
N PHE A 313 9.27 -11.94 -38.50
CA PHE A 313 10.30 -12.97 -38.66
C PHE A 313 11.42 -12.80 -37.62
N ASP A 314 11.92 -11.58 -37.42
CA ASP A 314 12.96 -11.28 -36.44
C ASP A 314 12.51 -11.62 -35.02
N THR A 315 11.22 -11.43 -34.71
CA THR A 315 10.65 -11.73 -33.39
C THR A 315 10.46 -13.23 -33.17
N TYR A 316 9.83 -13.94 -34.12
CA TYR A 316 9.33 -15.30 -33.89
C TYR A 316 10.15 -16.39 -34.58
N CYS A 317 10.75 -16.11 -35.74
CA CYS A 317 11.39 -17.12 -36.57
C CYS A 317 12.92 -17.09 -36.43
N SER A 318 13.52 -15.89 -36.31
CA SER A 318 14.97 -15.73 -36.21
C SER A 318 15.63 -16.42 -35.02
N PRO A 319 15.00 -16.65 -33.84
CA PRO A 319 15.64 -17.40 -32.75
C PRO A 319 16.04 -18.83 -33.14
N CYS A 320 15.28 -19.44 -34.06
CA CYS A 320 15.53 -20.80 -34.57
C CYS A 320 16.23 -20.76 -35.94
N HIS A 321 15.72 -19.98 -36.89
CA HIS A 321 16.19 -19.97 -38.28
C HIS A 321 17.29 -18.94 -38.58
N GLY A 322 17.65 -18.07 -37.63
CA GLY A 322 18.63 -17.00 -37.83
C GLY A 322 18.02 -15.79 -38.52
N TYR A 323 18.66 -14.62 -38.40
CA TYR A 323 18.18 -13.39 -39.03
C TYR A 323 18.16 -13.46 -40.56
N TYR A 324 19.00 -14.31 -41.13
CA TYR A 324 19.10 -14.54 -42.58
C TYR A 324 18.45 -15.84 -43.04
N GLY A 325 17.84 -16.64 -42.16
CA GLY A 325 17.16 -17.89 -42.56
C GLY A 325 18.05 -19.11 -42.78
N GLU A 326 19.27 -19.12 -42.22
CA GLU A 326 20.28 -20.17 -42.43
C GLU A 326 20.05 -21.44 -41.58
N GLY A 327 19.15 -21.42 -40.59
CA GLY A 327 18.77 -22.59 -39.78
C GLY A 327 19.66 -22.87 -38.56
N ASP A 328 20.80 -22.19 -38.40
CA ASP A 328 21.70 -22.35 -37.25
C ASP A 328 21.76 -21.06 -36.43
N SER A 329 20.90 -20.93 -35.42
CA SER A 329 20.75 -19.69 -34.66
C SER A 329 20.96 -19.84 -33.16
N ARG A 330 20.58 -18.82 -32.38
CA ARG A 330 20.87 -18.65 -30.95
C ARG A 330 20.28 -19.75 -30.05
N LEU A 331 19.34 -20.56 -30.55
CA LEU A 331 18.79 -21.72 -29.85
C LEU A 331 19.49 -23.05 -30.19
N ARG A 332 20.61 -23.01 -30.94
CA ARG A 332 21.45 -24.17 -31.25
C ARG A 332 21.80 -24.96 -29.98
N GLY A 333 21.61 -26.28 -30.04
CA GLY A 333 21.94 -27.20 -28.94
C GLY A 333 20.85 -27.39 -27.88
N GLN A 334 19.78 -26.59 -27.89
CA GLN A 334 18.61 -26.80 -27.02
C GLN A 334 17.50 -27.61 -27.73
N PHE A 335 17.45 -27.55 -29.05
CA PHE A 335 16.54 -28.29 -29.92
C PHE A 335 17.29 -28.82 -31.14
N PRO A 336 16.76 -29.83 -31.86
CA PRO A 336 17.28 -30.18 -33.18
C PRO A 336 17.32 -28.95 -34.07
N ASN A 337 18.47 -28.68 -34.70
CA ASN A 337 18.64 -27.51 -35.54
C ASN A 337 17.61 -27.55 -36.69
N PRO A 338 16.84 -26.46 -36.90
CA PRO A 338 15.92 -26.41 -38.03
C PRO A 338 16.67 -26.38 -39.37
N PRO A 339 16.05 -26.84 -40.45
CA PRO A 339 16.65 -26.74 -41.77
C PRO A 339 16.83 -25.27 -42.19
N SER A 340 17.85 -25.03 -43.01
CA SER A 340 18.00 -23.75 -43.70
C SER A 340 16.80 -23.48 -44.62
N LEU A 341 16.27 -22.27 -44.54
CA LEU A 341 15.19 -21.79 -45.41
C LEU A 341 15.67 -21.52 -46.84
N HIS A 342 16.98 -21.64 -47.11
CA HIS A 342 17.59 -21.47 -48.43
C HIS A 342 17.76 -22.76 -49.22
N THR A 343 17.46 -23.92 -48.65
CA THR A 343 17.56 -25.20 -49.35
C THR A 343 16.67 -25.24 -50.60
N ASP A 344 17.12 -25.93 -51.65
CA ASP A 344 16.36 -26.06 -52.91
C ASP A 344 14.93 -26.53 -52.68
N LYS A 345 14.75 -27.46 -51.75
CA LYS A 345 13.44 -27.96 -51.32
C LYS A 345 12.53 -26.83 -50.85
N VAL A 346 12.97 -26.00 -49.89
CA VAL A 346 12.15 -24.92 -49.32
C VAL A 346 11.99 -23.75 -50.30
N ARG A 347 12.97 -23.51 -51.18
CA ARG A 347 12.83 -22.51 -52.25
C ARG A 347 11.75 -22.90 -53.26
N GLN A 348 11.64 -24.18 -53.59
CA GLN A 348 10.66 -24.72 -54.54
C GLN A 348 9.26 -24.94 -53.95
N TRP A 349 9.09 -24.83 -52.64
CA TRP A 349 7.76 -24.87 -52.01
C TRP A 349 6.88 -23.74 -52.51
N ALA A 350 5.56 -23.96 -52.53
CA ALA A 350 4.61 -22.86 -52.71
C ALA A 350 4.52 -22.05 -51.41
N ASP A 351 4.10 -20.78 -51.51
CA ASP A 351 3.92 -19.89 -50.35
C ASP A 351 2.96 -20.50 -49.31
N GLY A 352 1.93 -21.20 -49.78
CA GLY A 352 1.00 -21.96 -48.95
C GLY A 352 1.64 -23.01 -48.06
N ASN A 353 2.71 -23.69 -48.52
CA ASN A 353 3.42 -24.67 -47.70
C ASN A 353 4.13 -24.00 -46.53
N ILE A 354 4.82 -22.88 -46.79
CA ILE A 354 5.52 -22.12 -45.75
C ILE A 354 4.50 -21.55 -44.75
N TYR A 355 3.40 -20.96 -45.23
CA TYR A 355 2.32 -20.47 -44.39
C TYR A 355 1.69 -21.60 -43.53
N HIS A 356 1.50 -22.78 -44.11
CA HIS A 356 0.97 -23.95 -43.42
C HIS A 356 1.87 -24.39 -42.26
N VAL A 357 3.19 -24.49 -42.49
CA VAL A 357 4.16 -24.86 -41.45
C VAL A 357 4.18 -23.82 -40.32
N ILE A 358 4.11 -22.52 -40.62
CA ILE A 358 4.01 -21.49 -39.56
C ILE A 358 2.69 -21.64 -38.78
N THR A 359 1.60 -21.99 -39.47
CA THR A 359 0.26 -22.08 -38.86
C THR A 359 0.09 -23.34 -38.02
N ASN A 360 0.47 -24.52 -38.52
CA ASN A 360 0.24 -25.80 -37.86
C ASN A 360 1.48 -26.34 -37.11
N GLY A 361 2.67 -25.81 -37.39
CA GLY A 361 3.93 -26.41 -36.97
C GLY A 361 4.33 -27.58 -37.88
N GLN A 362 5.55 -28.06 -37.70
CA GLN A 362 6.07 -29.25 -38.40
C GLN A 362 7.20 -29.88 -37.58
N ASN A 363 7.14 -31.19 -37.36
CA ASN A 363 8.09 -31.91 -36.52
C ASN A 363 8.20 -31.28 -35.12
N VAL A 364 9.38 -30.77 -34.77
CA VAL A 364 9.66 -30.09 -33.49
C VAL A 364 9.27 -28.60 -33.50
N MET A 365 8.96 -28.02 -34.68
CA MET A 365 8.50 -26.65 -34.78
C MET A 365 7.03 -26.55 -34.33
N SER A 366 6.78 -25.79 -33.26
CA SER A 366 5.43 -25.55 -32.75
C SER A 366 4.57 -24.72 -33.70
N SER A 367 3.25 -24.84 -33.56
CA SER A 367 2.29 -23.94 -34.20
C SER A 367 2.43 -22.51 -33.66
N TYR A 368 2.44 -21.53 -34.56
CA TYR A 368 2.38 -20.11 -34.20
C TYR A 368 0.99 -19.49 -34.44
N ALA A 369 -0.05 -20.32 -34.63
CA ALA A 369 -1.38 -19.85 -35.00
C ALA A 369 -2.00 -18.86 -33.99
N LYS A 370 -1.66 -19.03 -32.69
CA LYS A 370 -2.15 -18.22 -31.58
C LYS A 370 -1.30 -16.97 -31.31
N GLN A 371 -0.03 -16.96 -31.75
CA GLN A 371 0.91 -15.87 -31.46
C GLN A 371 1.05 -14.87 -32.60
N ILE A 372 0.88 -15.32 -33.85
CA ILE A 372 1.07 -14.51 -35.05
C ILE A 372 -0.26 -14.45 -35.79
N SER A 373 -0.73 -13.25 -36.18
CA SER A 373 -1.98 -13.10 -36.94
C SER A 373 -1.87 -13.71 -38.34
N ARG A 374 -3.01 -14.00 -38.99
CA ARG A 374 -3.06 -14.55 -40.37
C ARG A 374 -2.21 -13.70 -41.33
N ASP A 375 -2.43 -12.40 -41.35
CA ASP A 375 -1.75 -11.51 -42.29
C ASP A 375 -0.27 -11.35 -41.95
N ASP A 376 0.10 -11.38 -40.66
CA ASP A 376 1.51 -11.36 -40.27
C ASP A 376 2.24 -12.62 -40.69
N ARG A 377 1.59 -13.80 -40.64
CA ARG A 377 2.16 -15.03 -41.18
C ARG A 377 2.39 -14.93 -42.70
N TRP A 378 1.45 -14.36 -43.45
CA TRP A 378 1.62 -14.10 -44.87
C TRP A 378 2.73 -13.06 -45.17
N ALA A 379 2.85 -12.02 -44.35
CA ALA A 379 3.93 -11.05 -44.46
C ALA A 379 5.30 -11.69 -44.21
N ILE A 380 5.40 -12.61 -43.23
CA ILE A 380 6.61 -13.41 -42.99
C ILE A 380 6.99 -14.21 -44.24
N VAL A 381 6.02 -14.82 -44.93
CA VAL A 381 6.29 -15.60 -46.16
C VAL A 381 6.95 -14.71 -47.23
N HIS A 382 6.43 -13.49 -47.46
CA HIS A 382 7.06 -12.53 -48.37
C HIS A 382 8.49 -12.17 -47.96
N TYR A 383 8.74 -11.99 -46.66
CA TYR A 383 10.09 -11.71 -46.17
C TYR A 383 11.03 -12.91 -46.34
N ILE A 384 10.56 -14.15 -46.15
CA ILE A 384 11.33 -15.36 -46.44
C ILE A 384 11.70 -15.41 -47.93
N ARG A 385 10.79 -15.06 -48.83
CA ARG A 385 11.09 -14.97 -50.27
C ARG A 385 12.13 -13.90 -50.58
N ALA A 386 12.05 -12.74 -49.91
CA ALA A 386 13.07 -11.70 -50.04
C ALA A 386 14.46 -12.19 -49.56
N LEU A 387 14.53 -12.91 -48.45
CA LEU A 387 15.79 -13.52 -47.98
C LEU A 387 16.35 -14.54 -48.98
N GLN A 388 15.50 -15.43 -49.49
CA GLN A 388 15.87 -16.42 -50.51
C GLN A 388 16.39 -15.75 -51.78
N ARG A 389 15.74 -14.65 -52.22
CA ARG A 389 16.11 -13.85 -53.39
C ARG A 389 17.44 -13.11 -53.17
N ALA A 390 17.66 -12.55 -51.98
CA ALA A 390 18.88 -11.84 -51.64
C ALA A 390 20.12 -12.74 -51.69
N LEU A 391 20.00 -14.00 -51.25
CA LEU A 391 21.09 -14.98 -51.33
C LEU A 391 21.22 -15.61 -52.74
N ASN A 392 20.17 -15.56 -53.55
CA ASN A 392 20.10 -16.16 -54.89
C ASN A 392 19.56 -15.13 -55.90
N ALA A 393 20.28 -14.01 -56.04
CA ALA A 393 19.95 -12.98 -57.02
C ALA A 393 19.96 -13.59 -58.43
N LYS A 394 19.01 -13.21 -59.29
CA LYS A 394 19.10 -13.49 -60.74
C LYS A 394 19.68 -12.25 -61.41
N ASP A 395 20.17 -12.43 -62.63
CA ASP A 395 20.67 -11.34 -63.48
C ASP A 395 19.63 -10.20 -63.66
N GLU A 396 18.34 -10.53 -63.61
CA GLU A 396 17.23 -9.56 -63.63
C GLU A 396 17.21 -8.58 -62.45
N ASP A 397 17.80 -8.92 -61.29
CA ASP A 397 17.86 -8.03 -60.12
C ASP A 397 18.98 -6.98 -60.20
N LEU A 398 19.90 -7.13 -61.16
CA LEU A 398 21.06 -6.24 -61.34
C LEU A 398 20.77 -5.05 -62.27
N ASN A 399 19.63 -5.06 -62.95
CA ASN A 399 19.27 -4.10 -64.00
C ASN A 399 18.20 -3.11 -63.55
#